data_AF-A0A7S2JDY0-F1
#
_entry.id   AF-A0A7S2JDY0-F1
#
_cell.length_a   1.000
_cell.length_b   1.000
_cell.length_c   1.000
_cell.angle_alpha   90.00
_cell.angle_beta   90.00
_cell.angle_gamma   90.00
#
_symmetry.space_group_name_H-M   'P 1'
#
loop_
_entity.id
_entity.type
_entity.pdbx_description
1 polymer ?
#
loop_
_entity_poly.entity_id
_entity_poly.type
_entity_poly.pdbx_seq_one_letter_code
_entity_poly.pdbx_strand_id
1 'polypeptide(L)'
;TLRVLSANWEACMNLCASNLACKHFGFWPDGGCHQQGNNATLTKATCSEEENVNCTQLGVVSGPRDLSDESLWAPPMEWVDSRTTGIKPKPLAGASREVDVEAPKEIPVQHGGFPLVWIGVLAAILLVVYGFSRGWFGGSDDEDDSDRETQEFDEDDSADLSVPLKQQFAS
;
A
#
# COMPACT_ATOMS: atom_id res chain seq x y z
N THR A 1 6.55 6.39 -7.15
CA THR A 1 6.17 5.70 -5.90
C THR A 1 4.94 6.39 -5.36
N LEU A 2 3.91 5.63 -4.99
CA LEU A 2 2.68 6.20 -4.43
C LEU A 2 2.75 6.13 -2.90
N ARG A 3 2.46 7.24 -2.21
CA ARG A 3 2.41 7.28 -0.74
C ARG A 3 0.96 7.47 -0.28
N VAL A 4 0.53 6.67 0.67
CA VAL A 4 -0.80 6.70 1.30
C VAL A 4 -0.65 6.53 2.80
N LEU A 5 -1.59 7.03 3.60
CA LEU A 5 -1.60 6.78 5.04
C LEU A 5 -2.35 5.47 5.32
N SER A 6 -1.80 4.65 6.21
CA SER A 6 -2.36 3.37 6.63
C SER A 6 -2.31 3.24 8.14
N ALA A 7 -3.30 2.57 8.73
CA ALA A 7 -3.36 2.36 10.18
C ALA A 7 -2.27 1.38 10.68
N ASN A 8 -1.95 0.37 9.88
CA ASN A 8 -0.93 -0.65 10.17
C ASN A 8 -0.27 -1.14 8.88
N TRP A 9 0.73 -2.00 9.03
CA TRP A 9 1.50 -2.53 7.90
C TRP A 9 0.68 -3.54 7.08
N GLU A 10 -0.25 -4.29 7.70
CA GLU A 10 -1.14 -5.24 7.02
C GLU A 10 -2.09 -4.53 6.06
N ALA A 11 -2.66 -3.40 6.47
CA ALA A 11 -3.48 -2.57 5.59
C ALA A 11 -2.66 -1.97 4.45
N CYS A 12 -1.39 -1.60 4.69
CA CYS A 12 -0.49 -1.16 3.62
C CYS A 12 -0.21 -2.26 2.59
N MET A 13 0.04 -3.48 3.07
CA MET A 13 0.19 -4.67 2.23
C MET A 13 -1.07 -4.93 1.40
N ASN A 14 -2.26 -4.92 2.02
CA ASN A 14 -3.53 -5.12 1.32
C ASN A 14 -3.80 -4.04 0.26
N LEU A 15 -3.46 -2.78 0.54
CA LEU A 15 -3.53 -1.70 -0.43
C LEU A 15 -2.60 -1.97 -1.62
N CYS A 16 -1.38 -2.45 -1.38
CA CYS A 16 -0.48 -2.87 -2.46
C CYS A 16 -1.04 -4.06 -3.24
N ALA A 17 -1.62 -5.06 -2.58
CA ALA A 17 -2.24 -6.22 -3.22
C ALA A 17 -3.39 -5.82 -4.16
N SER A 18 -4.17 -4.80 -3.79
CA SER A 18 -5.26 -4.27 -4.62
C SER A 18 -4.77 -3.49 -5.85
N ASN A 19 -3.53 -3.02 -5.85
CA ASN A 19 -2.97 -2.21 -6.93
C ASN A 19 -2.07 -3.06 -7.84
N LEU A 20 -2.49 -3.25 -9.10
CA LEU A 20 -1.74 -4.03 -10.09
C LEU A 20 -0.34 -3.46 -10.40
N ALA A 21 -0.15 -2.15 -10.24
CA ALA A 21 1.13 -1.49 -10.43
C ALA A 21 2.05 -1.62 -9.21
N CYS A 22 1.53 -2.06 -8.06
CA CYS A 22 2.32 -2.26 -6.85
C CYS A 22 2.96 -3.65 -6.84
N LYS A 23 4.25 -3.68 -6.50
CA LYS A 23 5.08 -4.88 -6.47
C LYS A 23 5.77 -5.04 -5.13
N HIS A 24 6.10 -3.91 -4.51
CA HIS A 24 6.69 -3.84 -3.19
C HIS A 24 5.95 -2.79 -2.37
N PHE A 25 5.86 -3.02 -1.06
CA PHE A 25 5.37 -2.03 -0.12
C PHE A 25 6.40 -1.77 0.96
N GLY A 26 6.33 -0.57 1.54
CA GLY A 26 7.02 -0.22 2.78
C GLY A 26 6.05 0.51 3.69
N PHE A 27 6.08 0.18 4.98
CA PHE A 27 5.32 0.83 6.02
C PHE A 27 6.26 1.44 7.05
N TRP A 28 6.11 2.74 7.27
CA TRP A 28 6.90 3.52 8.20
C TRP A 28 6.12 3.73 9.51
N PRO A 29 6.81 3.94 10.64
CA PRO A 29 6.17 4.19 11.94
C PRO A 29 5.33 5.47 12.00
N ASP A 30 5.49 6.37 11.04
CA ASP A 30 4.67 7.58 10.87
C ASP A 30 3.27 7.27 10.29
N GLY A 31 2.96 6.00 9.99
CA GLY A 31 1.74 5.56 9.31
C GLY A 31 1.82 5.70 7.79
N GLY A 32 2.97 6.08 7.24
CA GLY A 32 3.22 6.19 5.82
C GLY A 32 3.34 4.81 5.16
N CYS A 33 2.48 4.54 4.18
CA CYS A 33 2.55 3.40 3.30
C CYS A 33 3.09 3.83 1.92
N HIS A 34 4.24 3.31 1.50
CA HIS A 34 4.78 3.56 0.17
C HIS A 34 4.63 2.32 -0.71
N GLN A 35 3.90 2.47 -1.80
CA GLN A 35 3.73 1.48 -2.86
C GLN A 35 4.75 1.75 -3.96
N GLN A 36 5.52 0.73 -4.30
CA GLN A 36 6.59 0.79 -5.28
C GLN A 36 6.38 -0.29 -6.36
N GLY A 37 6.78 0.03 -7.60
CA GLY A 37 6.72 -0.90 -8.72
C GLY A 37 7.94 -1.82 -8.80
N ASN A 38 8.20 -2.38 -9.98
CA ASN A 38 9.33 -3.29 -10.22
C ASN A 38 10.71 -2.65 -10.00
N ASN A 39 10.86 -1.34 -10.22
CA ASN A 39 12.14 -0.64 -10.14
C ASN A 39 12.46 -0.13 -8.72
N ALA A 40 11.98 -0.82 -7.69
CA ALA A 40 12.27 -0.46 -6.30
C ALA A 40 13.65 -0.98 -5.89
N THR A 41 14.46 -0.14 -5.26
CA THR A 41 15.74 -0.54 -4.69
C THR A 41 15.69 -0.41 -3.18
N LEU A 42 16.03 -1.49 -2.48
CA LEU A 42 16.16 -1.50 -1.03
C LEU A 42 17.46 -0.79 -0.66
N THR A 43 17.34 0.35 0.03
CA THR A 43 18.49 1.07 0.59
C THR A 43 18.50 0.88 2.09
N LYS A 44 19.65 0.47 2.64
CA LYS A 44 19.80 0.39 4.10
C LYS A 44 19.67 1.80 4.68
N ALA A 45 18.78 1.95 5.66
CA ALA A 45 18.68 3.20 6.42
C ALA A 45 20.02 3.48 7.10
N THR A 46 20.67 4.58 6.72
CA THR A 46 21.90 5.03 7.37
C THR A 46 21.53 5.88 8.57
N CYS A 47 21.90 5.39 9.76
CA CYS A 47 21.87 6.17 10.97
C CYS A 47 23.15 7.00 11.05
N SER A 48 23.02 8.33 11.07
CA SER A 48 24.17 9.17 11.38
C SER A 48 24.48 9.02 12.87
N GLU A 49 25.65 8.47 13.19
CA GLU A 49 26.11 8.33 14.58
C GLU A 49 26.35 9.68 15.24
N GLU A 50 26.53 10.74 14.45
CA GLU A 50 26.94 12.07 14.91
C GLU A 50 25.85 12.81 15.70
N GLU A 51 24.58 12.48 15.49
CA GLU A 51 23.46 13.21 16.10
C GLU A 51 22.82 12.48 17.30
N ASN A 52 23.35 11.33 17.72
CA ASN A 52 22.78 10.53 18.82
C ASN A 52 21.27 10.24 18.60
N VAL A 53 20.87 10.13 17.32
CA VAL A 53 19.47 9.91 16.94
C VAL A 53 19.15 8.45 17.20
N ASN A 54 18.13 8.22 18.03
CA ASN A 54 17.70 6.88 18.38
C ASN A 54 17.06 6.18 17.16
N CYS A 55 17.85 5.39 16.46
CA CYS A 55 17.43 4.67 15.26
C CYS A 55 16.45 3.52 15.50
N THR A 56 16.15 3.16 16.75
CA THR A 56 15.12 2.16 17.03
C THR A 56 13.73 2.59 16.56
N GLN A 57 13.50 3.90 16.35
CA GLN A 57 12.26 4.43 15.81
C GLN A 57 12.19 4.45 14.28
N LEU A 58 13.23 3.98 13.57
CA LEU A 58 13.27 3.91 12.10
C LEU A 58 12.92 2.51 11.57
N GLY A 59 12.27 1.67 12.38
CA GLY A 59 11.82 0.35 11.96
C GLY A 59 10.82 0.45 10.82
N VAL A 60 11.25 0.16 9.60
CA VAL A 60 10.38 0.08 8.41
C VAL A 60 10.06 -1.39 8.15
N VAL A 61 8.78 -1.69 7.98
CA VAL A 61 8.34 -3.01 7.53
C VAL A 61 8.20 -2.95 6.02
N SER A 62 8.99 -3.73 5.28
CA SER A 62 8.90 -3.80 3.82
C SER A 62 8.80 -5.24 3.33
N GLY A 63 8.19 -5.42 2.17
CA GLY A 63 7.99 -6.74 1.60
C GLY A 63 7.39 -6.72 0.19
N PRO A 64 7.28 -7.90 -0.45
CA PRO A 64 6.60 -8.05 -1.73
C PRO A 64 5.09 -7.89 -1.57
N ARG A 65 4.39 -7.71 -2.71
CA ARG A 65 2.96 -7.37 -2.78
C ARG A 65 2.05 -8.20 -1.88
N ASP A 66 2.25 -9.51 -1.84
CA ASP A 66 1.32 -10.49 -1.26
C ASP A 66 2.01 -11.49 -0.32
N LEU A 67 3.28 -11.24 0.05
CA LEU A 67 4.14 -12.11 0.86
C LEU A 67 4.32 -13.54 0.33
N SER A 68 3.67 -13.89 -0.80
CA SER A 68 3.66 -15.24 -1.36
C SER A 68 4.97 -15.55 -2.10
N ASP A 69 5.58 -14.53 -2.68
CA ASP A 69 6.82 -14.65 -3.42
C ASP A 69 8.02 -14.40 -2.51
N GLU A 70 8.47 -15.47 -1.85
CA GLU A 70 9.68 -15.46 -1.00
C GLU A 70 10.94 -15.05 -1.78
N SER A 71 10.98 -15.21 -3.10
CA SER A 71 12.16 -14.87 -3.91
C SER A 71 12.39 -13.37 -4.05
N LEU A 72 11.35 -12.56 -3.85
CA LEU A 72 11.41 -11.10 -3.87
C LEU A 72 11.84 -10.50 -2.53
N TRP A 73 11.96 -11.32 -1.49
CA TRP A 73 12.47 -10.84 -0.22
C TRP A 73 13.94 -10.48 -0.37
N ALA A 74 14.34 -9.45 0.37
CA ALA A 74 15.76 -9.21 0.57
C ALA A 74 16.38 -10.53 1.03
N PRO A 75 17.54 -10.94 0.47
CA PRO A 75 18.24 -12.09 1.02
C PRO A 75 18.35 -11.86 2.52
N PRO A 76 18.07 -12.89 3.35
CA PRO A 76 18.17 -12.76 4.79
C PRO A 76 19.52 -12.10 5.03
N MET A 77 19.50 -10.91 5.62
CA MET A 77 20.71 -10.16 5.86
C MET A 77 21.57 -11.12 6.67
N GLU A 78 22.58 -11.74 6.05
CA GLU A 78 23.55 -12.52 6.79
C GLU A 78 23.99 -11.54 7.84
N TRP A 79 23.64 -11.82 9.10
CA TRP A 79 24.10 -11.05 10.21
C TRP A 79 25.61 -11.10 10.04
N VAL A 80 26.19 -10.03 9.50
CA VAL A 80 27.62 -9.89 9.39
C VAL A 80 28.02 -9.87 10.84
N ASP A 81 28.36 -11.05 11.33
CA ASP A 81 28.69 -11.27 12.71
C ASP A 81 29.82 -10.28 12.94
N SER A 82 29.58 -9.30 13.82
CA SER A 82 30.54 -8.24 14.07
C SER A 82 31.86 -8.81 14.64
N ARG A 83 31.90 -10.13 14.89
CA ARG A 83 33.09 -10.93 15.20
C ARG A 83 33.99 -11.23 14.00
N THR A 84 33.50 -11.19 12.76
CA THR A 84 34.28 -11.56 11.56
C THR A 84 35.08 -10.38 10.98
N THR A 85 34.64 -9.14 11.21
CA THR A 85 35.50 -7.98 10.99
C THR A 85 36.32 -7.80 12.27
N GLY A 86 37.63 -8.00 12.22
CA GLY A 86 38.56 -7.83 13.34
C GLY A 86 38.66 -6.40 13.91
N ILE A 87 37.63 -5.57 13.73
CA ILE A 87 37.45 -4.29 14.38
C ILE A 87 37.07 -4.61 15.83
N LYS A 88 38.05 -4.65 16.72
CA LYS A 88 37.79 -4.68 18.17
C LYS A 88 36.84 -3.53 18.49
N PRO A 89 35.59 -3.77 18.93
CA PRO A 89 34.74 -2.69 19.40
C PRO A 89 35.48 -2.03 20.56
N LYS A 90 35.76 -0.73 20.41
CA LYS A 90 36.31 0.08 21.48
C LYS A 90 35.36 -0.07 22.67
N PRO A 91 35.84 -0.46 23.86
CA PRO A 91 34.96 -0.68 24.99
C PRO A 91 34.27 0.64 25.32
N LEU A 92 32.99 0.76 24.93
CA LEU A 92 32.11 1.77 25.47
C LEU A 92 31.77 1.33 26.89
N ALA A 93 32.58 1.81 27.82
CA ALA A 93 32.26 1.80 29.24
C ALA A 93 31.05 2.71 29.44
N GLY A 94 29.83 2.14 29.48
CA GLY A 94 28.66 2.95 29.76
C GLY A 94 27.33 2.22 29.57
N ALA A 95 26.79 1.77 30.71
CA ALA A 95 25.36 1.62 30.96
C ALA A 95 24.61 0.56 30.12
N SER A 96 24.76 -0.70 30.52
CA SER A 96 23.63 -1.64 30.44
C SER A 96 22.57 -1.14 31.42
N ARG A 97 21.51 -0.52 30.88
CA ARG A 97 20.32 -0.18 31.63
C ARG A 97 19.26 -1.16 31.17
N GLU A 98 18.88 -2.09 32.04
CA GLU A 98 17.71 -2.94 31.84
C GLU A 98 16.53 -2.02 31.54
N VAL A 99 16.00 -2.12 30.32
CA VAL A 99 14.74 -1.48 29.96
C VAL A 99 13.67 -2.45 30.42
N ASP A 100 13.08 -2.15 31.57
CA ASP A 100 11.84 -2.79 32.01
C ASP A 100 10.79 -2.57 30.92
N VAL A 101 10.50 -3.64 30.17
CA VAL A 101 9.40 -3.66 29.20
C VAL A 101 8.11 -3.70 30.01
N GLU A 102 7.58 -2.53 30.31
CA GLU A 102 6.27 -2.38 30.93
C GLU A 102 5.21 -2.96 29.99
N ALA A 103 4.47 -3.95 30.48
CA ALA A 103 3.48 -4.69 29.73
C ALA A 103 2.47 -3.72 29.07
N PRO A 104 2.14 -3.91 27.78
CA PRO A 104 1.21 -3.03 27.07
C PRO A 104 -0.14 -3.05 27.80
N LYS A 105 -0.53 -1.89 28.33
CA LYS A 105 -1.88 -1.66 28.85
C LYS A 105 -2.88 -1.97 27.74
N GLU A 106 -3.78 -2.91 28.03
CA GLU A 106 -4.87 -3.27 27.14
C GLU A 106 -5.66 -2.02 26.74
N ILE A 107 -5.70 -1.73 25.45
CA ILE A 107 -6.55 -0.68 24.89
C ILE A 107 -7.98 -1.25 24.94
N PRO A 108 -8.92 -0.60 25.66
CA PRO A 108 -10.30 -1.05 25.67
C PRO A 108 -10.84 -0.97 24.25
N VAL A 109 -11.19 -2.14 23.68
CA VAL A 109 -11.87 -2.25 22.40
C VAL A 109 -13.22 -1.58 22.54
N GLN A 110 -13.30 -0.33 22.07
CA GLN A 110 -14.49 0.49 22.07
C GLN A 110 -15.50 -0.11 21.08
N HIS A 111 -16.33 -1.02 21.57
CA HIS A 111 -17.56 -1.45 20.91
C HIS A 111 -18.59 -0.32 21.03
N GLY A 112 -18.34 0.80 20.36
CA GLY A 112 -19.19 1.97 20.36
C GLY A 112 -20.01 2.04 19.08
N GLY A 113 -21.33 1.85 19.18
CA GLY A 113 -22.27 2.48 18.25
C GLY A 113 -23.04 1.56 17.31
N PHE A 114 -23.98 0.81 17.89
CA PHE A 114 -25.37 0.61 17.45
C PHE A 114 -25.74 0.58 15.92
N PRO A 115 -26.40 -0.49 15.44
CA PRO A 115 -26.75 -0.74 14.03
C PRO A 115 -27.94 0.07 13.47
N LEU A 116 -28.43 1.11 14.15
CA LEU A 116 -29.68 1.79 13.76
C LEU A 116 -29.56 2.62 12.47
N VAL A 117 -28.37 3.14 12.16
CA VAL A 117 -28.15 3.92 10.92
C VAL A 117 -28.28 3.01 9.69
N TRP A 118 -27.75 1.79 9.76
CA TRP A 118 -27.83 0.82 8.66
C TRP A 118 -29.26 0.35 8.39
N ILE A 119 -30.10 0.23 9.43
CA ILE A 119 -31.52 -0.12 9.26
C ILE A 119 -32.25 0.98 8.47
N GLY A 120 -31.97 2.26 8.76
CA GLY A 120 -32.54 3.39 8.00
C GLY A 120 -32.12 3.39 6.53
N VAL A 121 -30.84 3.14 6.25
CA VAL A 121 -30.31 3.09 4.88
C VAL A 121 -30.89 1.91 4.10
N LEU A 122 -30.97 0.72 4.71
CA LEU A 122 -31.56 -0.46 4.06
C LEU A 122 -33.06 -0.29 3.79
N ALA A 123 -33.80 0.34 4.70
CA ALA A 123 -35.21 0.66 4.48
C ALA A 123 -35.43 1.64 3.33
N ALA A 124 -34.57 2.68 3.21
CA ALA A 124 -34.63 3.63 2.10
C ALA A 124 -34.34 2.96 0.74
N ILE A 125 -33.32 2.09 0.68
CA ILE A 125 -32.99 1.33 -0.53
C ILE A 125 -34.17 0.41 -0.93
N LEU A 126 -34.76 -0.29 0.04
CA LEU A 126 -35.92 -1.15 -0.23
C LEU A 126 -37.11 -0.35 -0.76
N LEU A 127 -37.38 0.86 -0.25
CA LEU A 127 -38.44 1.72 -0.76
C LEU A 127 -38.18 2.19 -2.20
N VAL A 128 -36.93 2.51 -2.55
CA VAL A 128 -36.56 2.89 -3.93
C VAL A 128 -36.73 1.71 -4.89
N VAL A 129 -36.22 0.52 -4.53
CA VAL A 129 -36.33 -0.69 -5.37
C VAL A 129 -37.79 -1.14 -5.52
N TYR A 130 -38.56 -1.08 -4.44
CA TYR A 130 -39.98 -1.44 -4.47
C TYR A 130 -40.83 -0.41 -5.23
N GLY A 131 -40.48 0.87 -5.15
CA GLY A 131 -41.10 1.95 -5.93
C GLY A 131 -40.83 1.82 -7.43
N PHE A 132 -39.60 1.45 -7.82
CA PHE A 132 -39.25 1.12 -9.20
C PHE A 132 -40.06 -0.06 -9.74
N SER A 133 -40.23 -1.11 -8.93
CA SER A 133 -40.98 -2.31 -9.32
C SER A 133 -42.49 -2.07 -9.48
N ARG A 134 -43.03 -0.99 -8.90
CA ARG A 134 -44.46 -0.63 -8.98
C ARG A 134 -44.77 0.51 -9.95
N GLY A 135 -43.82 0.93 -10.78
CA GLY A 135 -44.07 1.90 -11.85
C GLY A 135 -44.37 3.32 -11.36
N TRP A 136 -43.86 3.73 -10.19
CA TRP A 136 -44.09 5.08 -9.66
C TRP A 136 -43.34 6.18 -10.44
N PHE A 137 -42.29 5.85 -11.20
CA PHE A 137 -41.58 6.80 -12.07
C PHE A 137 -42.03 6.73 -13.54
N GLY A 138 -43.30 6.40 -13.80
CA GLY A 138 -43.89 6.46 -15.14
C GLY A 138 -44.71 7.73 -15.33
N GLY A 139 -44.19 8.71 -16.08
CA GLY A 139 -45.00 9.82 -16.58
C GLY A 139 -44.23 11.10 -16.90
N SER A 140 -43.37 11.07 -17.92
CA SER A 140 -43.06 12.23 -18.75
C SER A 140 -42.79 11.70 -20.16
N ASP A 141 -43.88 11.50 -20.90
CA ASP A 141 -43.85 11.39 -22.36
C ASP A 141 -43.53 12.79 -22.90
N ASP A 142 -42.27 13.03 -23.24
CA ASP A 142 -41.91 14.12 -24.14
C ASP A 142 -41.32 13.48 -25.40
N GLU A 143 -42.17 13.45 -26.42
CA GLU A 143 -41.83 13.21 -27.82
C GLU A 143 -40.93 14.37 -28.27
N ASP A 144 -39.65 14.10 -28.54
CA ASP A 144 -38.85 14.98 -29.39
C ASP A 144 -37.99 14.10 -30.32
N ASP A 145 -38.48 14.01 -31.56
CA ASP A 145 -37.75 13.60 -32.74
C ASP A 145 -36.49 14.46 -32.88
N SER A 146 -35.31 13.84 -32.83
CA SER A 146 -34.06 14.46 -33.27
C SER A 146 -33.15 13.40 -33.86
N ASP A 147 -33.35 13.20 -35.15
CA ASP A 147 -32.37 12.89 -36.19
C ASP A 147 -31.02 12.33 -35.70
N ARG A 148 -30.97 11.01 -35.74
CA ARG A 148 -29.75 10.20 -35.64
C ARG A 148 -28.91 10.41 -36.92
N GLU A 149 -28.03 11.41 -36.90
CA GLU A 149 -26.84 11.40 -37.77
C GLU A 149 -25.88 10.31 -37.27
N THR A 150 -25.81 9.22 -38.03
CA THR A 150 -24.75 8.21 -37.92
C THR A 150 -23.42 8.85 -38.28
N GLN A 151 -22.65 9.26 -37.28
CA GLN A 151 -21.24 9.57 -37.46
C GLN A 151 -20.47 8.25 -37.41
N GLU A 152 -20.17 7.74 -38.61
CA GLU A 152 -19.06 6.83 -38.89
C GLU A 152 -17.82 7.39 -38.18
N PHE A 153 -17.38 6.71 -37.11
CA PHE A 153 -16.11 7.02 -36.48
C PHE A 153 -15.09 6.08 -37.11
N ASP A 154 -14.36 6.61 -38.08
CA ASP A 154 -13.31 5.89 -38.79
C ASP A 154 -12.26 5.34 -37.82
N GLU A 155 -11.97 4.07 -38.07
CA GLU A 155 -11.01 3.22 -37.41
C GLU A 155 -9.59 3.59 -37.90
N ASP A 156 -9.02 4.68 -37.39
CA ASP A 156 -7.62 5.05 -37.70
C ASP A 156 -6.62 4.28 -36.82
N ASP A 157 -6.18 3.18 -37.39
CA ASP A 157 -4.78 2.76 -37.56
C ASP A 157 -3.81 2.79 -36.35
N SER A 158 -3.53 1.56 -35.88
CA SER A 158 -2.19 0.96 -35.97
C SER A 158 -1.00 1.78 -35.48
N ALA A 159 -0.87 1.94 -34.16
CA ALA A 159 0.43 2.24 -33.55
C ALA A 159 1.29 0.96 -33.49
N ASP A 160 2.03 0.72 -34.57
CA ASP A 160 3.22 -0.13 -34.62
C ASP A 160 4.30 0.44 -33.67
N LEU A 161 4.49 -0.21 -32.52
CA LEU A 161 5.64 -0.01 -31.64
C LEU A 161 6.56 -1.22 -31.67
N SER A 162 7.07 -1.53 -32.87
CA SER A 162 8.29 -2.29 -33.06
C SER A 162 9.50 -1.50 -32.54
N VAL A 163 9.81 -1.60 -31.25
CA VAL A 163 11.06 -1.07 -30.69
C VAL A 163 12.18 -2.09 -30.95
N PRO A 164 13.24 -1.73 -31.71
CA PRO A 164 14.37 -2.62 -31.93
C PRO A 164 15.22 -2.75 -30.65
N LEU A 165 15.37 -4.00 -30.23
CA LEU A 165 16.30 -4.46 -29.21
C LEU A 165 17.74 -4.13 -29.66
N LYS A 166 18.30 -3.00 -29.20
CA LYS A 166 19.75 -2.77 -29.28
C LYS A 166 20.44 -3.62 -28.22
N GLN A 167 20.76 -4.83 -28.66
CA GLN A 167 21.99 -5.54 -28.34
C GLN A 167 23.17 -4.55 -28.39
N GLN A 168 23.92 -4.44 -27.30
CA GLN A 168 25.38 -4.25 -27.25
C GLN A 168 25.75 -3.73 -25.86
N PHE A 169 26.28 -4.61 -25.02
CA PHE A 169 27.46 -4.28 -24.21
C PHE A 169 28.30 -5.55 -24.06
N ALA A 170 29.31 -5.62 -24.92
CA ALA A 170 30.59 -6.23 -24.61
C ALA A 170 31.31 -5.31 -23.61
N SER A 171 31.78 -5.84 -22.49
CA SER A 171 33.19 -6.19 -22.25
C SER A 171 33.48 -6.40 -20.77
#